data_AF-A0A4S2RBP2-F1
#
_entry.id   AF-A0A4S2RBP2-F1
#
_cell.length_a   1.000
_cell.length_b   1.000
_cell.length_c   1.000
_cell.angle_alpha   90.00
_cell.angle_beta   90.00
_cell.angle_gamma   90.00
#
_symmetry.space_group_name_H-M   'P 1'
#
loop_
_entity.id
_entity.type
_entity.pdbx_description
1 polymer ?
#
loop_
_entity_poly.entity_id
_entity_poly.type
_entity_poly.pdbx_seq_one_letter_code
_entity_poly.pdbx_strand_id
1 'polypeptide(L)'
;MGITITNTYGTAHQVSETNPAHVTSCDRYRLPLVGAIVPGNPGYEDMVEILKDNGHDTRPEGYGLIFLESEEFSATYFGSIAQIEQYKRDNADGTATFDASQGVMYAQWPHGKGWDDFLPRTFWNVAARGGIADGVGLVTGFAHTEIPGAEVIVFEFEGKWLPDSEPQQLVTYHCTGCHLDTFHDCGHVHENTGPDSRRWAARQARQHLISAHRHGVGDTNSACRPNNGEMLRAVNAAAREMWGTTGNALPDTDDAYCATKGPCSIIRELRAGVRPPVYRA
;
A
#
# COMPACT_ATOMS: atom_id res chain seq x y z
N MET A 1 -25.64 -4.58 -3.94
CA MET A 1 -25.05 -5.36 -2.82
C MET A 1 -23.55 -5.18 -2.95
N GLY A 2 -22.90 -4.56 -1.96
CA GLY A 2 -21.44 -4.36 -1.99
C GLY A 2 -20.72 -5.71 -2.03
N ILE A 3 -19.68 -5.80 -2.87
CA ILE A 3 -18.79 -6.95 -2.90
C ILE A 3 -17.76 -6.72 -1.79
N THR A 4 -17.63 -7.66 -0.88
CA THR A 4 -16.61 -7.63 0.16
C THR A 4 -15.44 -8.52 -0.24
N ILE A 5 -14.23 -8.05 0.01
CA ILE A 5 -13.01 -8.81 -0.13
C ILE A 5 -12.23 -8.80 1.18
N THR A 6 -11.45 -9.82 1.43
CA THR A 6 -10.57 -9.88 2.60
C THR A 6 -9.14 -9.77 2.11
N ASN A 7 -8.40 -8.82 2.69
CA ASN A 7 -6.98 -8.72 2.42
C ASN A 7 -6.21 -9.78 3.22
N THR A 8 -4.90 -9.89 3.01
CA THR A 8 -4.03 -10.73 3.83
C THR A 8 -4.37 -10.50 5.32
N TYR A 9 -4.43 -9.27 5.86
CA TYR A 9 -4.75 -8.95 7.28
C TYR A 9 -6.12 -9.37 7.84
N GLY A 10 -6.95 -10.07 7.08
CA GLY A 10 -8.27 -10.49 7.55
C GLY A 10 -9.25 -9.32 7.63
N THR A 11 -8.86 -8.16 7.10
CA THR A 11 -9.63 -6.94 7.14
C THR A 11 -10.58 -6.92 5.94
N ALA A 12 -11.88 -6.91 6.24
CA ALA A 12 -12.92 -6.84 5.22
C ALA A 12 -12.98 -5.44 4.61
N HIS A 13 -12.85 -5.39 3.29
CA HIS A 13 -12.92 -4.19 2.47
C HIS A 13 -14.13 -4.27 1.54
N GLN A 14 -14.88 -3.19 1.43
CA GLN A 14 -15.96 -3.04 0.46
C GLN A 14 -15.39 -2.45 -0.83
N VAL A 15 -15.79 -3.00 -1.98
CA VAL A 15 -15.39 -2.48 -3.30
C VAL A 15 -16.58 -1.97 -4.11
N SER A 16 -16.25 -1.10 -5.07
CA SER A 16 -17.18 -0.61 -6.07
C SER A 16 -17.80 -1.75 -6.88
N GLU A 17 -19.13 -1.71 -7.04
CA GLU A 17 -19.89 -2.67 -7.85
C GLU A 17 -19.47 -2.65 -9.34
N THR A 18 -19.01 -1.50 -9.85
CA THR A 18 -18.60 -1.31 -11.25
C THR A 18 -17.10 -1.46 -11.46
N ASN A 19 -16.29 -1.41 -10.39
CA ASN A 19 -14.85 -1.60 -10.44
C ASN A 19 -14.36 -2.35 -9.20
N PRO A 20 -14.29 -3.69 -9.23
CA PRO A 20 -13.91 -4.50 -8.06
C PRO A 20 -12.44 -4.33 -7.63
N ALA A 21 -11.62 -3.59 -8.39
CA ALA A 21 -10.28 -3.18 -7.96
C ALA A 21 -10.29 -1.92 -7.06
N HIS A 22 -11.43 -1.24 -6.95
CA HIS A 22 -11.55 0.03 -6.24
C HIS A 22 -12.27 -0.16 -4.90
N VAL A 23 -11.49 -0.08 -3.82
CA VAL A 23 -12.00 -0.10 -2.45
C VAL A 23 -12.69 1.22 -2.12
N THR A 24 -13.88 1.12 -1.53
CA THR A 24 -14.74 2.25 -1.16
C THR A 24 -14.91 2.40 0.35
N SER A 25 -14.69 1.35 1.14
CA SER A 25 -14.63 1.43 2.61
C SER A 25 -14.03 0.15 3.21
N CYS A 26 -13.84 0.16 4.52
CA CYS A 26 -13.29 -0.91 5.33
C CYS A 26 -14.04 -1.01 6.67
N ASP A 27 -14.08 -2.21 7.26
CA ASP A 27 -14.70 -2.46 8.57
C ASP A 27 -13.82 -1.96 9.74
N ARG A 28 -12.50 -1.83 9.53
CA ARG A 28 -11.55 -1.37 10.56
C ARG A 28 -10.52 -0.42 9.97
N TYR A 29 -10.23 0.64 10.73
CA TYR A 29 -9.23 1.63 10.36
C TYR A 29 -8.16 1.73 11.44
N ARG A 30 -6.91 1.86 11.00
CA ARG A 30 -5.87 2.46 11.80
C ARG A 30 -6.13 3.97 11.86
N LEU A 31 -5.92 4.55 13.05
CA LEU A 31 -6.10 5.98 13.30
C LEU A 31 -4.74 6.62 13.56
N PRO A 32 -3.97 6.99 12.52
CA PRO A 32 -2.64 7.57 12.68
C PRO A 32 -2.65 8.91 13.39
N LEU A 33 -3.77 9.64 13.31
CA LEU A 33 -3.95 10.89 14.03
C LEU A 33 -5.41 11.07 14.43
N VAL A 34 -5.59 11.45 15.69
CA VAL A 34 -6.86 11.85 16.29
C VAL A 34 -6.58 13.21 16.95
N GLY A 35 -7.22 14.28 16.46
CA GLY A 35 -6.79 15.64 16.78
C GLY A 35 -7.86 16.70 16.58
N ALA A 36 -7.44 17.96 16.59
CA ALA A 36 -8.29 19.10 16.29
C ALA A 36 -7.50 20.19 15.55
N ILE A 37 -8.19 20.92 14.69
CA ILE A 37 -7.73 22.17 14.09
C ILE A 37 -8.61 23.30 14.63
N VAL A 38 -7.98 24.37 15.10
CA VAL A 38 -8.68 25.52 15.69
C VAL A 38 -8.24 26.83 15.03
N PRO A 39 -9.11 27.86 15.00
CA PRO A 39 -8.72 29.18 14.55
C PRO A 39 -7.46 29.67 15.28
N GLY A 40 -6.50 30.21 14.51
CA GLY A 40 -5.19 30.63 15.02
C GLY A 40 -4.08 29.60 14.87
N ASN A 41 -4.39 28.34 14.52
CA ASN A 41 -3.36 27.39 14.07
C ASN A 41 -2.75 27.88 12.74
N PRO A 42 -1.41 27.80 12.55
CA PRO A 42 -0.79 28.07 11.27
C PRO A 42 -1.45 27.25 10.15
N GLY A 43 -1.84 27.90 9.06
CA GLY A 43 -2.50 27.24 7.93
C GLY A 43 -3.98 26.88 8.14
N TYR A 44 -4.60 27.25 9.28
CA TYR A 44 -6.01 26.93 9.55
C TYR A 44 -6.97 27.35 8.43
N GLU A 45 -6.84 28.59 7.94
CA GLU A 45 -7.74 29.12 6.91
C GLU A 45 -7.64 28.33 5.59
N ASP A 46 -6.44 27.88 5.23
CA ASP A 46 -6.21 27.02 4.07
C ASP A 46 -6.75 25.61 4.34
N MET A 47 -6.56 25.08 5.56
CA MET A 47 -7.02 23.74 5.93
C MET A 47 -8.54 23.60 5.88
N VAL A 48 -9.30 24.64 6.29
CA VAL A 48 -10.78 24.61 6.27
C VAL A 48 -11.38 24.96 4.91
N GLU A 49 -10.59 25.34 3.91
CA GLU A 49 -11.08 25.68 2.57
C GLU A 49 -11.87 24.51 1.94
N ILE A 50 -11.38 23.27 2.11
CA ILE A 50 -12.11 22.05 1.68
C ILE A 50 -13.50 21.93 2.32
N LEU A 51 -13.67 22.39 3.56
CA LEU A 51 -14.97 22.39 4.23
C LEU A 51 -15.85 23.53 3.71
N LYS A 52 -15.27 24.71 3.48
CA LYS A 52 -15.95 25.89 2.92
C LYS A 52 -16.50 25.60 1.53
N ASP A 53 -15.66 25.08 0.64
CA ASP A 53 -16.00 24.79 -0.76
C ASP A 53 -17.15 23.77 -0.90
N ASN A 54 -17.27 22.87 0.08
CA ASN A 54 -18.32 21.86 0.12
C ASN A 54 -19.53 22.28 0.97
N GLY A 55 -19.59 23.52 1.48
CA GLY A 55 -20.69 24.02 2.31
C GLY A 55 -20.79 23.35 3.69
N HIS A 56 -19.70 22.77 4.18
CA HIS A 56 -19.61 22.08 5.46
C HIS A 56 -18.91 22.91 6.54
N ASP A 57 -18.39 24.10 6.19
CA ASP A 57 -17.80 25.01 7.17
C ASP A 57 -18.88 25.65 8.06
N THR A 58 -19.12 25.00 9.20
CA THR A 58 -20.25 25.30 10.11
C THR A 58 -19.82 25.50 11.56
N ARG A 59 -18.52 25.35 11.87
CA ARG A 59 -17.98 25.35 13.24
C ARG A 59 -16.98 26.48 13.44
N PRO A 60 -17.40 27.62 14.02
CA PRO A 60 -16.50 28.74 14.28
C PRO A 60 -15.43 28.41 15.34
N GLU A 61 -15.65 27.41 16.19
CA GLU A 61 -14.70 26.94 17.19
C GLU A 61 -13.55 26.08 16.61
N GLY A 62 -13.66 25.68 15.34
CA GLY A 62 -12.78 24.69 14.71
C GLY A 62 -13.36 23.29 14.66
N TYR A 63 -12.52 22.33 14.25
CA TYR A 63 -12.94 20.97 13.94
C TYR A 63 -12.11 19.96 14.71
N GLY A 64 -12.80 19.01 15.35
CA GLY A 64 -12.19 17.74 15.69
C GLY A 64 -12.01 16.92 14.42
N LEU A 65 -10.90 16.21 14.28
CA LEU A 65 -10.61 15.40 13.10
C LEU A 65 -9.98 14.05 13.45
N ILE A 66 -10.26 13.08 12.59
CA ILE A 66 -9.63 11.76 12.62
C ILE A 66 -9.16 11.44 11.22
N PHE A 67 -7.88 11.12 11.08
CA PHE A 67 -7.39 10.46 9.89
C PHE A 67 -7.58 8.96 10.06
N LEU A 68 -8.25 8.37 9.09
CA LEU A 68 -8.53 6.94 9.01
C LEU A 68 -7.72 6.38 7.84
N GLU A 69 -7.06 5.26 8.07
CA GLU A 69 -6.40 4.50 7.01
C GLU A 69 -6.61 3.01 7.21
N SER A 70 -6.68 2.31 6.09
CA SER A 70 -6.48 0.88 5.94
C SER A 70 -5.37 0.69 4.91
N GLU A 71 -5.01 -0.55 4.61
CA GLU A 71 -4.02 -0.88 3.60
C GLU A 71 -4.39 -0.32 2.21
N GLU A 72 -5.68 -0.15 1.95
CA GLU A 72 -6.24 0.10 0.62
C GLU A 72 -7.21 1.28 0.53
N PHE A 73 -7.48 1.94 1.65
CA PHE A 73 -8.41 3.07 1.71
C PHE A 73 -8.02 4.05 2.80
N SER A 74 -8.16 5.33 2.49
CA SER A 74 -7.92 6.44 3.40
C SER A 74 -9.17 7.31 3.47
N ALA A 75 -9.38 7.92 4.63
CA ALA A 75 -10.54 8.75 4.86
C ALA A 75 -10.23 9.78 5.95
N THR A 76 -10.94 10.91 5.91
CA THR A 76 -10.84 11.94 6.94
C THR A 76 -12.22 12.27 7.49
N TYR A 77 -12.33 12.18 8.81
CA TYR A 77 -13.50 12.64 9.54
C TYR A 77 -13.29 14.07 10.03
N PHE A 78 -14.32 14.91 9.90
CA PHE A 78 -14.42 16.22 10.53
C PHE A 78 -15.69 16.30 11.39
N GLY A 79 -15.56 16.73 12.64
CA GLY A 79 -16.67 16.83 13.58
C GLY A 79 -16.40 17.81 14.72
N SER A 80 -17.12 17.63 15.82
CA SER A 80 -16.91 18.49 16.98
C SER A 80 -15.63 18.13 17.75
N ILE A 81 -14.92 19.14 18.24
CA ILE A 81 -13.74 18.94 19.10
C ILE A 81 -14.12 18.14 20.36
N ALA A 82 -15.29 18.43 20.94
CA ALA A 82 -15.79 17.75 22.13
C ALA A 82 -15.94 16.23 21.93
N GLN A 83 -16.48 15.80 20.78
CA GLN A 83 -16.64 14.38 20.45
C GLN A 83 -15.29 13.68 20.30
N ILE A 84 -14.32 14.32 19.64
CA ILE A 84 -12.97 13.75 19.48
C ILE A 84 -12.25 13.61 20.82
N GLU A 85 -12.33 14.64 21.66
CA GLU A 85 -11.72 14.60 22.99
C GLU A 85 -12.41 13.56 23.89
N GLN A 86 -13.72 13.35 23.74
CA GLN A 86 -14.43 12.27 24.41
C GLN A 86 -13.96 10.91 23.91
N TYR A 87 -13.89 10.70 22.60
CA TYR A 87 -13.40 9.46 22.01
C TYR A 87 -11.98 9.12 22.47
N LYS A 88 -11.06 10.10 22.51
CA LYS A 88 -9.69 9.88 23.02
C LYS A 88 -9.68 9.38 24.46
N ARG A 89 -10.52 9.94 25.33
CA ARG A 89 -10.63 9.52 26.74
C ARG A 89 -11.19 8.11 26.85
N ASP A 90 -12.25 7.82 26.10
CA ASP A 90 -12.94 6.54 26.16
C ASP A 90 -12.12 5.42 25.51
N ASN A 91 -11.33 5.74 24.49
CA ASN A 91 -10.50 4.78 23.75
C ASN A 91 -9.12 4.54 24.39
N ALA A 92 -8.95 4.80 25.68
CA ALA A 92 -7.68 4.61 26.38
C ALA A 92 -7.17 3.15 26.33
N ASP A 93 -8.06 2.18 26.21
CA ASP A 93 -7.77 0.75 26.08
C ASP A 93 -7.91 0.20 24.64
N GLY A 94 -8.28 1.06 23.68
CA GLY A 94 -8.47 0.70 22.28
C GLY A 94 -9.79 0.01 21.94
N THR A 95 -10.78 0.00 22.84
CA THR A 95 -12.06 -0.71 22.63
C THR A 95 -13.26 0.19 22.31
N ALA A 96 -13.09 1.50 22.34
CA ALA A 96 -14.21 2.43 22.16
C ALA A 96 -14.71 2.45 20.71
N THR A 97 -16.02 2.56 20.55
CA THR A 97 -16.66 2.75 19.24
C THR A 97 -16.81 4.22 18.92
N PHE A 98 -16.54 4.61 17.68
CA PHE A 98 -16.70 5.98 17.20
C PHE A 98 -17.94 6.12 16.31
N ASP A 99 -18.85 7.03 16.65
CA ASP A 99 -20.00 7.38 15.81
C ASP A 99 -19.64 8.44 14.77
N ALA A 100 -19.31 8.00 13.56
CA ALA A 100 -18.95 8.87 12.45
C ALA A 100 -20.14 9.64 11.86
N SER A 101 -21.38 9.35 12.24
CA SER A 101 -22.57 10.02 11.65
C SER A 101 -22.77 11.46 12.13
N GLN A 102 -22.08 11.86 13.21
CA GLN A 102 -22.18 13.20 13.82
C GLN A 102 -21.30 14.26 13.14
N GLY A 103 -20.58 13.88 12.09
CA GLY A 103 -19.70 14.76 11.34
C GLY A 103 -19.72 14.45 9.84
N VAL A 104 -18.69 14.91 9.15
CA VAL A 104 -18.54 14.74 7.71
C VAL A 104 -17.33 13.87 7.42
N MET A 105 -17.51 12.92 6.50
CA MET A 105 -16.46 12.04 6.02
C MET A 105 -16.05 12.41 4.59
N TYR A 106 -14.75 12.57 4.37
CA TYR A 106 -14.14 12.66 3.05
C TYR A 106 -13.35 11.37 2.75
N ALA A 107 -13.53 10.80 1.56
CA ALA A 107 -12.96 9.52 1.14
C ALA A 107 -11.49 9.61 0.67
N GLN A 108 -10.70 10.44 1.37
CA GLN A 108 -9.28 10.64 1.19
C GLN A 108 -8.72 11.45 2.37
N TRP A 109 -7.39 11.52 2.47
CA TRP A 109 -6.75 12.56 3.28
C TRP A 109 -6.73 13.88 2.50
N PRO A 110 -6.98 15.02 3.16
CA PRO A 110 -6.76 16.32 2.54
C PRO A 110 -5.25 16.49 2.25
N HIS A 111 -4.91 17.34 1.29
CA HIS A 111 -3.53 17.63 0.90
C HIS A 111 -3.40 19.12 0.52
N GLY A 112 -2.16 19.59 0.41
CA GLY A 112 -1.85 20.97 0.03
C GLY A 112 -1.58 21.87 1.23
N LYS A 113 -1.65 23.18 0.99
CA LYS A 113 -1.24 24.21 1.94
C LYS A 113 -1.95 24.04 3.30
N GLY A 114 -1.15 24.06 4.38
CA GLY A 114 -1.63 23.80 5.74
C GLY A 114 -1.76 22.32 6.09
N TRP A 115 -2.20 21.48 5.15
CA TRP A 115 -2.32 20.03 5.36
C TRP A 115 -0.98 19.29 5.27
N ASP A 116 -0.12 19.63 4.30
CA ASP A 116 1.12 18.89 4.04
C ASP A 116 2.07 18.82 5.26
N ASP A 117 2.07 19.85 6.10
CA ASP A 117 2.84 19.91 7.36
C ASP A 117 2.09 19.30 8.55
N PHE A 118 0.76 19.24 8.49
CA PHE A 118 -0.09 18.71 9.54
C PHE A 118 -0.27 17.19 9.46
N LEU A 119 -0.23 16.63 8.25
CA LEU A 119 -0.44 15.21 8.02
C LEU A 119 0.69 14.37 8.62
N PRO A 120 0.36 13.31 9.36
CA PRO A 120 1.37 12.42 9.92
C PRO A 120 2.08 11.67 8.79
N ARG A 121 3.41 11.80 8.72
CA ARG A 121 4.25 10.92 7.88
C ARG A 121 4.47 9.60 8.59
N THR A 122 3.43 8.77 8.64
CA THR A 122 3.48 7.47 9.32
C THR A 122 3.37 6.33 8.34
N PHE A 123 4.34 5.42 8.38
CA PHE A 123 4.39 4.23 7.52
C PHE A 123 3.34 3.20 7.89
N TRP A 124 3.01 2.32 6.95
CA TRP A 124 2.13 1.20 7.25
C TRP A 124 2.85 0.25 8.20
N ASN A 125 4.07 -0.14 7.85
CA ASN A 125 4.94 -0.95 8.66
C ASN A 125 5.90 -0.06 9.45
N VAL A 126 5.80 -0.13 10.77
CA VAL A 126 6.66 0.64 11.67
C VAL A 126 7.51 -0.33 12.50
N ALA A 127 8.76 0.03 12.73
CA ALA A 127 9.72 -0.82 13.43
C ALA A 127 9.21 -1.22 14.83
N ALA A 128 8.56 -0.29 15.53
CA ALA A 128 7.95 -0.53 16.85
C ALA A 128 6.83 -1.59 16.85
N ARG A 129 6.28 -1.96 15.68
CA ARG A 129 5.24 -2.98 15.52
C ARG A 129 5.75 -4.24 14.81
N GLY A 130 7.06 -4.46 14.82
CA GLY A 130 7.71 -5.63 14.22
C GLY A 130 8.15 -5.43 12.77
N GLY A 131 8.06 -4.21 12.23
CA GLY A 131 8.71 -3.89 10.96
C GLY A 131 10.23 -3.97 11.05
N ILE A 132 10.90 -4.20 9.91
CA ILE A 132 12.37 -4.24 9.86
C ILE A 132 12.96 -2.86 10.11
N ALA A 133 12.35 -1.86 9.48
CA ALA A 133 12.58 -0.45 9.67
C ALA A 133 11.28 0.29 9.33
N ASP A 134 11.20 1.55 9.73
CA ASP A 134 10.10 2.42 9.33
C ASP A 134 10.09 2.61 7.80
N GLY A 135 8.95 2.35 7.15
CA GLY A 135 8.80 2.46 5.70
C GLY A 135 9.33 1.26 4.91
N VAL A 136 9.65 0.17 5.60
CA VAL A 136 10.15 -1.07 5.01
C VAL A 136 9.30 -2.24 5.51
N GLY A 137 8.48 -2.83 4.65
CA GLY A 137 7.50 -3.82 5.10
C GLY A 137 6.41 -4.28 4.15
N LEU A 138 5.72 -5.35 4.54
CA LEU A 138 4.51 -5.80 3.87
C LEU A 138 3.34 -4.87 4.19
N VAL A 139 2.75 -4.27 3.15
CA VAL A 139 1.56 -3.44 3.27
C VAL A 139 0.30 -4.30 3.25
N THR A 140 0.21 -5.28 2.34
CA THR A 140 -0.90 -6.27 2.25
C THR A 140 -0.57 -7.37 1.25
N GLY A 141 -1.50 -8.30 1.03
CA GLY A 141 -1.43 -9.28 -0.05
C GLY A 141 -2.81 -9.83 -0.42
N PHE A 142 -2.84 -10.54 -1.54
CA PHE A 142 -4.03 -11.11 -2.15
C PHE A 142 -3.73 -12.51 -2.68
N ALA A 143 -4.58 -13.49 -2.39
CA ALA A 143 -4.44 -14.83 -2.98
C ALA A 143 -4.63 -14.77 -4.50
N HIS A 144 -3.80 -15.49 -5.24
CA HIS A 144 -3.91 -15.60 -6.68
C HIS A 144 -5.08 -16.51 -7.06
N THR A 145 -6.00 -16.04 -7.91
CA THR A 145 -7.23 -16.79 -8.23
C THR A 145 -6.97 -18.01 -9.11
N GLU A 146 -5.95 -17.94 -9.98
CA GLU A 146 -5.67 -18.98 -10.98
C GLU A 146 -4.48 -19.90 -10.64
N ILE A 147 -3.65 -19.54 -9.64
CA ILE A 147 -2.41 -20.27 -9.32
C ILE A 147 -2.46 -20.62 -7.83
N PRO A 148 -2.79 -21.88 -7.48
CA PRO A 148 -2.91 -22.29 -6.09
C PRO A 148 -1.62 -22.03 -5.29
N GLY A 149 -1.77 -21.40 -4.11
CA GLY A 149 -0.65 -21.08 -3.21
C GLY A 149 0.15 -19.84 -3.60
N ALA A 150 -0.09 -19.23 -4.77
CA ALA A 150 0.49 -17.95 -5.12
C ALA A 150 -0.30 -16.77 -4.54
N GLU A 151 0.41 -15.67 -4.31
CA GLU A 151 -0.09 -14.40 -3.82
C GLU A 151 0.44 -13.22 -4.66
N VAL A 152 -0.34 -12.14 -4.71
CA VAL A 152 0.12 -10.81 -5.13
C VAL A 152 0.27 -9.94 -3.90
N ILE A 153 1.50 -9.50 -3.62
CA ILE A 153 1.90 -8.87 -2.36
C ILE A 153 2.20 -7.41 -2.60
N VAL A 154 1.68 -6.52 -1.76
CA VAL A 154 2.00 -5.10 -1.76
C VAL A 154 2.97 -4.83 -0.63
N PHE A 155 4.05 -4.10 -0.90
CA PHE A 155 5.09 -3.81 0.08
C PHE A 155 5.71 -2.43 -0.14
N GLU A 156 6.19 -1.87 0.95
CA GLU A 156 6.98 -0.64 1.00
C GLU A 156 8.46 -0.98 1.27
N PHE A 157 9.36 -0.21 0.69
CA PHE A 157 10.81 -0.38 0.82
C PHE A 157 11.55 0.94 0.60
N GLU A 158 12.78 1.02 1.09
CA GLU A 158 13.69 2.11 0.73
C GLU A 158 14.52 1.69 -0.49
N GLY A 159 14.56 2.54 -1.52
CA GLY A 159 15.27 2.21 -2.75
C GLY A 159 15.52 3.43 -3.61
N LYS A 160 16.35 3.23 -4.65
CA LYS A 160 16.70 4.26 -5.62
C LYS A 160 15.97 3.98 -6.93
N TRP A 161 15.29 4.99 -7.47
CA TRP A 161 14.68 4.89 -8.80
C TRP A 161 15.74 4.88 -9.92
N LEU A 162 16.82 5.66 -9.74
CA LEU A 162 17.97 5.73 -10.65
C LEU A 162 19.29 5.52 -9.88
N PRO A 163 20.36 5.01 -10.51
CA PRO A 163 21.65 4.75 -9.83
C PRO A 163 22.19 5.96 -9.04
N ASP A 164 22.05 7.15 -9.61
CA ASP A 164 22.55 8.41 -9.05
C ASP A 164 21.52 9.16 -8.19
N SER A 165 20.32 8.59 -7.97
CA SER A 165 19.31 9.19 -7.09
C SER A 165 19.58 8.90 -5.62
N GLU A 166 19.06 9.75 -4.75
CA GLU A 166 19.01 9.46 -3.32
C GLU A 166 17.99 8.34 -3.05
N PRO A 167 18.23 7.49 -2.03
CA PRO A 167 17.22 6.52 -1.59
C PRO A 167 15.92 7.26 -1.19
N GLN A 168 14.81 6.74 -1.69
CA GLN A 168 13.46 7.20 -1.39
C GLN A 168 12.63 6.06 -0.86
N GLN A 169 11.52 6.40 -0.20
CA GLN A 169 10.52 5.44 0.20
C GLN A 169 9.63 5.14 -0.99
N LEU A 170 9.50 3.86 -1.29
CA LEU A 170 8.82 3.36 -2.46
C LEU A 170 7.76 2.35 -2.02
N VAL A 171 6.70 2.24 -2.82
CA VAL A 171 5.67 1.21 -2.67
C VAL A 171 5.44 0.55 -4.03
N THR A 172 5.26 -0.76 -4.01
CA THR A 172 4.97 -1.53 -5.21
C THR A 172 4.23 -2.82 -4.86
N TYR A 173 3.91 -3.62 -5.89
CA TYR A 173 3.38 -4.95 -5.71
C TYR A 173 4.21 -5.99 -6.45
N HIS A 174 4.05 -7.25 -6.05
CA HIS A 174 4.77 -8.38 -6.60
C HIS A 174 3.87 -9.63 -6.67
N CYS A 175 3.75 -10.24 -7.86
CA CYS A 175 3.05 -11.52 -8.06
C CYS A 175 3.98 -12.74 -7.98
N THR A 176 3.78 -13.58 -6.97
CA THR A 176 4.57 -14.82 -6.76
C THR A 176 4.18 -15.96 -7.71
N GLY A 177 3.08 -15.82 -8.46
CA GLY A 177 2.63 -16.82 -9.43
C GLY A 177 3.31 -16.66 -10.80
N CYS A 178 3.52 -15.42 -11.24
CA CYS A 178 4.23 -15.12 -12.47
C CYS A 178 5.76 -15.11 -12.28
N HIS A 179 6.23 -15.11 -11.04
CA HIS A 179 7.63 -15.31 -10.73
C HIS A 179 7.75 -16.22 -9.51
N LEU A 180 7.90 -17.52 -9.78
CA LEU A 180 7.98 -18.59 -8.78
C LEU A 180 9.20 -18.43 -7.87
N ASP A 181 10.24 -17.78 -8.37
CA ASP A 181 11.07 -16.86 -7.59
C ASP A 181 11.19 -15.59 -8.45
N THR A 182 11.15 -14.42 -7.80
CA THR A 182 10.77 -13.14 -8.42
C THR A 182 11.64 -12.71 -9.62
N PHE A 183 11.20 -11.96 -10.62
CA PHE A 183 11.63 -10.59 -10.92
C PHE A 183 11.12 -10.29 -12.33
N HIS A 184 10.03 -9.54 -12.40
CA HIS A 184 9.80 -8.43 -13.31
C HIS A 184 8.48 -7.79 -12.88
N ASP A 185 8.54 -6.92 -11.88
CA ASP A 185 7.54 -5.86 -11.74
C ASP A 185 8.26 -4.54 -11.50
N CYS A 186 9.01 -4.09 -12.51
CA CYS A 186 9.41 -2.68 -12.64
C CYS A 186 8.25 -1.80 -13.12
N GLY A 187 7.05 -2.36 -13.31
CA GLY A 187 5.92 -1.66 -13.92
C GLY A 187 5.18 -0.71 -12.98
N HIS A 188 5.28 -0.87 -11.65
CA HIS A 188 4.39 -0.16 -10.74
C HIS A 188 5.07 0.20 -9.41
N VAL A 189 6.27 0.75 -9.49
CA VAL A 189 6.92 1.38 -8.33
C VAL A 189 6.50 2.84 -8.29
N HIS A 190 6.13 3.32 -7.10
CA HIS A 190 5.75 4.70 -6.88
C HIS A 190 6.41 5.19 -5.59
N GLU A 191 6.77 6.47 -5.54
CA GLU A 191 7.12 7.14 -4.29
C GLU A 191 5.97 6.98 -3.28
N ASN A 192 6.31 6.51 -2.08
CA ASN A 192 5.36 6.32 -0.99
C ASN A 192 5.25 7.63 -0.19
N THR A 193 4.33 8.49 -0.59
CA THR A 193 4.10 9.80 0.04
C THR A 193 2.95 9.76 1.06
N GLY A 194 2.25 8.61 1.19
CA GLY A 194 1.16 8.46 2.13
C GLY A 194 0.19 7.32 1.79
N PRO A 195 -1.01 7.31 2.41
CA PRO A 195 -2.04 6.30 2.16
C PRO A 195 -2.45 6.18 0.69
N ASP A 196 -2.44 7.27 -0.06
CA ASP A 196 -2.89 7.25 -1.46
C ASP A 196 -1.93 6.47 -2.37
N SER A 197 -0.62 6.56 -2.14
CA SER A 197 0.38 5.72 -2.83
C SER A 197 0.14 4.23 -2.54
N ARG A 198 -0.16 3.89 -1.28
CA ARG A 198 -0.46 2.50 -0.86
C ARG A 198 -1.76 2.00 -1.49
N ARG A 199 -2.81 2.82 -1.50
CA ARG A 199 -4.08 2.54 -2.19
C ARG A 199 -3.88 2.33 -3.69
N TRP A 200 -3.06 3.15 -4.33
CA TRP A 200 -2.70 2.98 -5.74
C TRP A 200 -2.03 1.62 -5.97
N ALA A 201 -1.01 1.27 -5.18
CA ALA A 201 -0.29 0.00 -5.35
C ALA A 201 -1.20 -1.21 -5.13
N ALA A 202 -2.06 -1.17 -4.11
CA ALA A 202 -3.05 -2.20 -3.87
C ALA A 202 -4.07 -2.34 -5.01
N ARG A 203 -4.52 -1.22 -5.59
CA ARG A 203 -5.37 -1.24 -6.78
C ARG A 203 -4.67 -1.91 -7.96
N GLN A 204 -3.39 -1.59 -8.21
CA GLN A 204 -2.63 -2.23 -9.30
C GLN A 204 -2.51 -3.73 -9.10
N ALA A 205 -2.21 -4.17 -7.87
CA ALA A 205 -2.17 -5.59 -7.50
C ALA A 205 -3.50 -6.31 -7.76
N ARG A 206 -4.64 -5.68 -7.47
CA ARG A 206 -5.97 -6.23 -7.79
C ARG A 206 -6.24 -6.27 -9.28
N GLN A 207 -5.86 -5.22 -10.02
CA GLN A 207 -6.01 -5.18 -11.46
C GLN A 207 -5.22 -6.30 -12.13
N HIS A 208 -4.02 -6.61 -11.62
CA HIS A 208 -3.24 -7.77 -12.04
C HIS A 208 -4.02 -9.08 -11.88
N LEU A 209 -4.60 -9.33 -10.69
CA LEU A 209 -5.41 -10.53 -10.43
C LEU A 209 -6.64 -10.62 -11.33
N ILE A 210 -7.38 -9.52 -11.47
CA ILE A 210 -8.58 -9.47 -12.31
C ILE A 210 -8.21 -9.72 -13.77
N SER A 211 -7.06 -9.22 -14.22
CA SER A 211 -6.57 -9.46 -15.57
C SER A 211 -6.23 -10.94 -15.79
N ALA A 212 -5.53 -11.57 -14.85
CA ALA A 212 -5.24 -13.01 -14.90
C ALA A 212 -6.52 -13.85 -14.94
N HIS A 213 -7.51 -13.52 -14.11
CA HIS A 213 -8.81 -14.20 -14.10
C HIS A 213 -9.58 -14.06 -15.42
N ARG A 214 -9.53 -12.87 -16.05
CA ARG A 214 -10.26 -12.59 -17.30
C ARG A 214 -9.61 -13.15 -18.54
N HIS A 215 -8.28 -13.12 -18.60
CA HIS A 215 -7.52 -13.41 -19.82
C HIS A 215 -6.67 -14.68 -19.72
N GLY A 216 -6.57 -15.29 -18.54
CA GLY A 216 -5.67 -16.40 -18.26
C GLY A 216 -4.25 -15.94 -17.89
N VAL A 217 -3.50 -16.83 -17.25
CA VAL A 217 -2.07 -16.61 -16.95
C VAL A 217 -1.24 -16.85 -18.21
N GLY A 218 -0.28 -15.96 -18.49
CA GLY A 218 0.62 -16.07 -19.65
C GLY A 218 0.04 -15.58 -20.98
N ASP A 219 -1.25 -15.25 -21.04
CA ASP A 219 -1.87 -14.71 -22.26
C ASP A 219 -1.33 -13.32 -22.61
N THR A 220 -1.21 -13.03 -23.91
CA THR A 220 -0.73 -11.75 -24.44
C THR A 220 -1.65 -10.55 -24.16
N ASN A 221 -2.82 -10.77 -23.58
CA ASN A 221 -3.75 -9.74 -23.11
C ASN A 221 -3.83 -9.70 -21.57
N SER A 222 -3.18 -10.64 -20.88
CA SER A 222 -3.13 -10.69 -19.42
C SER A 222 -2.04 -9.77 -18.86
N ALA A 223 -2.21 -9.23 -17.66
CA ALA A 223 -1.14 -8.56 -16.93
C ALA A 223 -0.23 -9.55 -16.19
N CYS A 224 -0.68 -10.79 -15.94
CA CYS A 224 0.17 -11.84 -15.38
C CYS A 224 0.81 -12.63 -16.53
N ARG A 225 2.02 -12.22 -16.93
CA ARG A 225 2.83 -12.91 -17.94
C ARG A 225 4.18 -13.31 -17.35
N PRO A 226 4.39 -14.58 -16.98
CA PRO A 226 5.69 -15.03 -16.50
C PRO A 226 6.71 -14.99 -17.64
N ASN A 227 7.87 -14.35 -17.42
CA ASN A 227 9.01 -14.45 -18.33
C ASN A 227 9.74 -15.77 -18.10
N ASN A 228 10.11 -16.46 -19.17
CA ASN A 228 10.73 -17.79 -19.11
C ASN A 228 12.27 -17.75 -19.02
N GLY A 229 12.88 -16.60 -18.74
CA GLY A 229 14.34 -16.41 -18.66
C GLY A 229 15.10 -16.44 -19.99
N GLU A 230 14.43 -16.40 -21.15
CA GLU A 230 15.09 -16.42 -22.45
C GLU A 230 16.08 -15.27 -22.65
N MET A 231 15.73 -14.07 -22.18
CA MET A 231 16.59 -12.89 -22.26
C MET A 231 17.87 -13.07 -21.43
N LEU A 232 17.79 -13.57 -20.19
CA LEU A 232 18.98 -13.81 -19.36
C LEU A 232 19.92 -14.83 -19.98
N ARG A 233 19.36 -15.90 -20.56
CA ARG A 233 20.16 -16.90 -21.29
C ARG A 233 20.87 -16.30 -22.49
N ALA A 234 20.19 -15.40 -23.23
CA ALA A 234 20.81 -14.68 -24.34
C ALA A 234 21.93 -13.73 -23.87
N VAL A 235 21.73 -13.00 -22.77
CA VAL A 235 22.75 -12.11 -22.19
C VAL A 235 23.96 -12.90 -21.67
N ASN A 236 23.74 -14.02 -20.98
CA ASN A 236 24.82 -14.91 -20.55
C ASN A 236 25.59 -15.49 -21.74
N ALA A 237 24.90 -15.85 -22.83
CA ALA A 237 25.56 -16.30 -24.05
C ALA A 237 26.46 -15.20 -24.65
N ALA A 238 25.94 -13.98 -24.79
CA ALA A 238 26.70 -12.84 -25.29
C ALA A 238 27.90 -12.48 -24.38
N ALA A 239 27.72 -12.51 -23.05
CA ALA A 239 28.80 -12.23 -22.10
C ALA A 239 29.92 -13.28 -22.17
N ARG A 240 29.59 -14.57 -22.31
CA ARG A 240 30.58 -15.64 -22.50
C ARG A 240 31.35 -15.47 -23.81
N GLU A 241 30.65 -15.10 -24.89
CA GLU A 241 31.26 -14.87 -26.20
C GLU A 241 32.19 -13.66 -26.18
N MET A 242 31.76 -12.55 -25.59
CA MET A 242 32.54 -11.31 -25.57
C MET A 242 33.72 -11.34 -24.58
N TRP A 243 33.56 -11.99 -23.43
CA TRP A 243 34.51 -11.88 -22.32
C TRP A 243 35.18 -13.20 -21.93
N GLY A 244 34.87 -14.31 -22.62
CA GLY A 244 35.51 -15.61 -22.41
C GLY A 244 35.28 -16.22 -21.03
N THR A 245 34.21 -15.84 -20.35
CA THR A 245 33.92 -16.32 -18.98
C THR A 245 33.49 -17.79 -19.02
N THR A 246 33.96 -18.58 -18.04
CA THR A 246 33.59 -20.00 -17.89
C THR A 246 32.32 -20.22 -17.08
N GLY A 247 31.83 -19.17 -16.42
CA GLY A 247 30.57 -19.15 -15.69
C GLY A 247 29.66 -18.04 -16.20
N ASN A 248 28.41 -18.09 -15.75
CA ASN A 248 27.43 -17.07 -16.10
C ASN A 248 27.59 -15.86 -15.20
N ALA A 249 27.56 -14.66 -15.80
CA ALA A 249 27.54 -13.41 -15.05
C ALA A 249 26.19 -13.19 -14.35
N LEU A 250 25.12 -13.73 -14.93
CA LEU A 250 23.76 -13.75 -14.38
C LEU A 250 23.30 -15.22 -14.24
N PRO A 251 22.42 -15.58 -13.32
CA PRO A 251 21.81 -16.91 -13.31
C PRO A 251 21.03 -17.22 -14.60
N ASP A 252 20.82 -18.51 -14.91
CA ASP A 252 20.18 -18.98 -16.16
C ASP A 252 18.64 -18.91 -16.15
N THR A 253 18.08 -18.59 -14.99
CA THR A 253 16.65 -18.43 -14.73
C THR A 253 16.45 -17.11 -13.99
N ASP A 254 15.39 -16.38 -14.32
CA ASP A 254 15.02 -15.13 -13.65
C ASP A 254 14.89 -15.36 -12.12
N ASP A 255 14.31 -16.49 -11.73
CA ASP A 255 14.16 -16.99 -10.36
C ASP A 255 15.45 -16.87 -9.50
N ALA A 256 16.55 -17.44 -9.98
CA ALA A 256 17.81 -17.49 -9.23
C ALA A 256 18.53 -16.12 -9.15
N TYR A 257 18.36 -15.25 -10.15
CA TYR A 257 18.93 -13.89 -10.11
C TYR A 257 18.27 -13.05 -9.05
N CYS A 258 16.94 -13.08 -9.00
CA CYS A 258 16.24 -12.30 -8.00
C CYS A 258 16.51 -12.81 -6.60
N ALA A 259 16.48 -14.14 -6.38
CA ALA A 259 16.53 -14.70 -5.04
C ALA A 259 17.79 -14.25 -4.28
N THR A 260 18.80 -13.82 -5.05
CA THR A 260 20.08 -13.33 -4.56
C THR A 260 20.30 -11.81 -4.73
N LYS A 261 19.54 -11.11 -5.58
CA LYS A 261 19.81 -9.70 -5.97
C LYS A 261 18.57 -8.77 -6.16
N GLY A 262 17.33 -9.23 -5.93
CA GLY A 262 16.11 -8.49 -6.30
C GLY A 262 15.00 -8.35 -5.24
N PRO A 263 13.80 -7.83 -5.58
CA PRO A 263 12.70 -7.60 -4.63
C PRO A 263 12.28 -8.82 -3.83
N CYS A 264 12.44 -10.05 -4.32
CA CYS A 264 12.28 -11.29 -3.51
C CYS A 264 13.30 -11.45 -2.40
N SER A 265 14.57 -11.07 -2.56
CA SER A 265 15.51 -11.12 -1.45
C SER A 265 15.09 -10.09 -0.40
N ILE A 266 14.62 -8.91 -0.83
CA ILE A 266 14.00 -7.89 0.02
C ILE A 266 12.75 -8.46 0.70
N ILE A 267 11.75 -8.95 -0.03
CA ILE A 267 10.51 -9.55 0.51
C ILE A 267 10.82 -10.72 1.44
N ARG A 268 11.86 -11.53 1.16
CA ARG A 268 12.29 -12.64 2.02
C ARG A 268 12.90 -12.13 3.32
N GLU A 269 13.71 -11.07 3.25
CA GLU A 269 14.18 -10.34 4.43
C GLU A 269 12.99 -9.74 5.19
N LEU A 270 12.07 -9.02 4.52
CA LEU A 270 10.80 -8.48 5.07
C LEU A 270 9.99 -9.55 5.80
N ARG A 271 9.87 -10.76 5.21
CA ARG A 271 9.17 -11.91 5.80
C ARG A 271 9.91 -12.51 7.00
N ALA A 272 11.23 -12.38 7.07
CA ALA A 272 12.02 -12.82 8.22
C ALA A 272 11.78 -11.94 9.47
N GLY A 273 11.21 -10.74 9.31
CA GLY A 273 10.73 -9.85 10.38
C GLY A 273 9.43 -10.29 11.08
N VAL A 274 9.02 -11.56 10.95
CA VAL A 274 7.80 -12.19 11.51
C VAL A 274 6.52 -11.85 10.74
N ARG A 275 6.21 -12.69 9.74
CA ARG A 275 4.86 -12.81 9.17
C ARG A 275 3.85 -13.21 10.26
N PRO A 276 2.71 -12.52 10.43
CA PRO A 276 1.69 -12.89 11.41
C PRO A 276 1.28 -14.37 11.28
N PRO A 277 1.06 -15.09 12.40
CA PRO A 277 0.77 -16.54 12.38
C PRO A 277 -0.40 -16.96 11.48
N VAL A 278 -1.37 -16.06 11.25
CA VAL A 278 -2.52 -16.30 10.36
C VAL A 278 -2.14 -16.57 8.90
N TYR A 279 -0.89 -16.30 8.49
CA TYR A 279 -0.34 -16.64 7.15
C TYR A 279 0.57 -17.84 7.11
N ARG A 280 0.74 -18.54 8.24
CA ARG A 280 1.54 -19.77 8.30
C ARG A 280 0.66 -21.02 8.22
N ALA A 281 -0.66 -20.86 8.16
CA ALA A 281 -1.66 -21.92 8.13
C ALA A 281 -2.07 -22.26 6.69
#